data_AF-Q1RK60-F1
#
_entry.id   AF-Q1RK60-F1
#
_cell.length_a   1.000
_cell.length_b   1.000
_cell.length_c   1.000
_cell.angle_alpha   90.00
_cell.angle_beta   90.00
_cell.angle_gamma   90.00
#
_symmetry.space_group_name_H-M   'P 1'
#
loop_
_entity.id
_entity.type
_entity.pdbx_description
1 polymer ?
#
loop_
_entity_poly.entity_id
_entity_poly.type
_entity_poly.pdbx_seq_one_letter_code
_entity_poly.pdbx_strand_id
1 'polypeptide(L)'
;MYNIPHETIINNFKEIADKYQELIVHLMQGKGSIIPQNLINSDKNRIIATLMVEQFWANPEKFCSINAQYIEKLRELTTNAFVKFVGSPAKAIFSPDNRDKRFKDSLWEENAYFDFVKQYYLLSAEWLKKNIDQYELSDDLKQHLDFLTRHFIDAFSPSNFAFCNPKVLRETLESGGQNLVQGLENFLRDIKNSGDILNIRTTDKSAFKLGENIATTKGKVIFQNDLMQLICYEPKAKVHKIPILIIPPCINKYYILDLSSHNSLISFLVENNF
;
A
#
# COMPACT_ATOMS: atom_id res chain seq x y z
N MET A 1 26.49 -14.64 9.07
CA MET A 1 26.69 -15.16 7.69
C MET A 1 25.66 -16.26 7.51
N TYR A 2 24.60 -16.01 6.74
CA TYR A 2 23.47 -16.94 6.61
C TYR A 2 23.97 -18.23 5.93
N ASN A 3 23.71 -19.38 6.56
CA ASN A 3 24.26 -20.67 6.15
C ASN A 3 23.38 -21.30 5.04
N ILE A 4 23.18 -20.56 3.96
CA ILE A 4 22.35 -20.98 2.83
C ILE A 4 23.28 -21.64 1.80
N PRO A 5 22.98 -22.88 1.35
CA PRO A 5 23.76 -23.53 0.31
C PRO A 5 23.79 -22.68 -0.97
N HIS A 6 24.97 -22.53 -1.56
CA HIS A 6 25.16 -21.78 -2.81
C HIS A 6 24.28 -22.30 -3.95
N GLU A 7 24.01 -23.61 -3.96
CA GLU A 7 23.11 -24.26 -4.91
C GLU A 7 21.65 -23.77 -4.76
N THR A 8 21.17 -23.59 -3.53
CA THR A 8 19.82 -23.05 -3.25
C THR A 8 19.68 -21.63 -3.78
N ILE A 9 20.71 -20.80 -3.60
CA ILE A 9 20.72 -19.42 -4.11
C ILE A 9 20.63 -19.42 -5.64
N ILE A 10 21.47 -20.21 -6.33
CA ILE A 10 21.44 -20.32 -7.79
C ILE A 10 20.07 -20.79 -8.29
N ASN A 11 19.49 -21.81 -7.65
CA ASN A 11 18.20 -22.35 -8.04
C ASN A 11 17.08 -21.32 -7.87
N ASN A 12 17.07 -20.58 -6.76
CA ASN A 12 16.10 -19.51 -6.53
C ASN A 12 16.23 -18.39 -7.58
N PHE A 13 17.45 -17.99 -7.94
CA PHE A 13 17.66 -16.98 -8.99
C PHE A 13 17.21 -17.46 -10.38
N LYS A 14 17.43 -18.74 -10.71
CA LYS A 14 16.88 -19.32 -11.95
C LYS A 14 15.36 -19.29 -11.94
N GLU A 15 14.75 -19.71 -10.84
CA GLU A 15 13.30 -19.73 -10.70
C GLU A 15 12.69 -18.31 -10.76
N ILE A 16 13.35 -17.31 -10.17
CA ILE A 16 12.96 -15.89 -10.32
C ILE A 16 12.98 -15.49 -11.80
N ALA A 17 14.05 -15.83 -12.53
CA ALA A 17 14.17 -15.49 -13.95
C ALA A 17 13.09 -16.16 -14.80
N ASP A 18 12.80 -17.44 -14.57
CA ASP A 18 11.78 -18.21 -15.28
C ASP A 18 10.38 -17.62 -15.04
N LYS A 19 10.02 -17.33 -13.78
CA LYS A 19 8.73 -16.69 -13.43
C LYS A 19 8.61 -15.28 -13.99
N TYR A 20 9.72 -14.54 -14.08
CA TYR A 20 9.74 -13.20 -14.68
C TYR A 20 9.49 -13.27 -16.19
N GLN A 21 10.07 -14.25 -16.89
CA GLN A 21 9.77 -14.49 -18.30
C GLN A 21 8.30 -14.85 -18.50
N GLU A 22 7.76 -15.73 -17.66
CA GLU A 22 6.34 -16.10 -17.69
C GLU A 22 5.43 -14.87 -17.51
N LEU A 23 5.76 -14.00 -16.56
CA LEU A 23 5.05 -12.75 -16.32
C LEU A 23 5.04 -11.84 -17.55
N ILE A 24 6.21 -11.63 -18.18
CA ILE A 24 6.32 -10.80 -19.38
C ILE A 24 5.48 -11.39 -20.52
N VAL A 25 5.57 -12.71 -20.75
CA VAL A 25 4.77 -13.39 -21.76
C VAL A 25 3.28 -13.19 -21.50
N HIS A 26 2.83 -13.34 -20.26
CA HIS A 26 1.43 -13.14 -19.90
C HIS A 26 0.96 -11.69 -20.08
N LEU A 27 1.80 -10.70 -19.70
CA LEU A 27 1.53 -9.28 -19.93
C LEU A 27 1.49 -8.91 -21.41
N MET A 28 2.33 -9.54 -22.25
CA MET A 28 2.31 -9.34 -23.70
C MET A 28 1.11 -10.00 -24.39
N GLN A 29 0.60 -11.10 -23.84
CA GLN A 29 -0.56 -11.85 -24.36
C GLN A 29 -1.91 -11.28 -23.88
N GLY A 30 -1.93 -10.61 -22.72
CA GLY A 30 -3.12 -9.98 -22.15
C GLY A 30 -3.51 -8.69 -22.89
N LYS A 31 -4.74 -8.64 -23.43
CA LYS A 31 -5.37 -7.38 -23.85
C LYS A 31 -5.86 -6.63 -22.61
N GLY A 32 -5.08 -5.69 -22.09
CA GLY A 32 -5.57 -4.84 -21.00
C GLY A 32 -4.56 -3.79 -20.60
N SER A 33 -4.93 -2.52 -20.76
CA SER A 33 -4.19 -1.44 -20.13
C SER A 33 -4.23 -1.66 -18.62
N ILE A 34 -3.05 -1.81 -17.98
CA ILE A 34 -2.89 -1.90 -16.52
C ILE A 34 -3.53 -0.68 -15.82
N ILE A 35 -3.74 0.40 -16.59
CA ILE A 35 -4.38 1.63 -16.16
C ILE A 35 -5.78 1.71 -16.79
N PRO A 36 -6.86 1.69 -15.99
CA PRO A 36 -8.21 1.97 -16.48
C PRO A 36 -8.24 3.29 -17.27
N GLN A 37 -8.73 3.27 -18.51
CA GLN A 37 -8.80 4.48 -19.37
C GLN A 37 -9.61 5.62 -18.73
N ASN A 38 -10.57 5.29 -17.87
CA ASN A 38 -11.40 6.24 -17.13
C ASN A 38 -10.59 7.08 -16.12
N LEU A 39 -9.39 6.64 -15.72
CA LEU A 39 -8.46 7.41 -14.88
C LEU A 39 -7.57 8.36 -15.70
N ILE A 40 -7.37 8.06 -16.99
CA ILE A 40 -6.52 8.83 -17.91
C ILE A 40 -7.34 9.92 -18.60
N ASN A 41 -8.64 9.68 -18.82
CA ASN A 41 -9.50 10.59 -19.54
C ASN A 41 -10.17 11.59 -18.60
N SER A 42 -9.68 12.83 -18.58
CA SER A 42 -10.47 13.94 -18.05
C SER A 42 -10.15 15.21 -18.82
N ASP A 43 -11.18 15.91 -19.29
CA ASP A 43 -11.05 17.29 -19.78
C ASP A 43 -10.30 18.18 -18.78
N LYS A 44 -10.41 17.86 -17.48
CA LYS A 44 -9.64 18.51 -16.39
C LYS A 44 -8.14 18.42 -16.59
N ASN A 45 -7.56 17.25 -16.92
CA ASN A 45 -6.11 17.11 -17.13
C ASN A 45 -5.62 17.98 -18.29
N ARG A 46 -6.41 18.07 -19.38
CA ARG A 46 -6.08 18.93 -20.52
C ARG A 46 -6.14 20.40 -20.14
N ILE A 47 -7.20 20.83 -19.44
CA ILE A 47 -7.36 22.21 -18.97
C ILE A 47 -6.22 22.60 -18.02
N ILE A 48 -5.88 21.72 -17.07
CA ILE A 48 -4.76 21.93 -16.14
C ILE A 48 -3.45 22.09 -16.89
N ALA A 49 -3.16 21.21 -17.86
CA ALA A 49 -1.93 21.30 -18.65
C ALA A 49 -1.85 22.61 -19.45
N THR A 50 -2.95 23.05 -20.06
CA THR A 50 -3.00 24.34 -20.77
C THR A 50 -2.75 25.52 -19.83
N LEU A 51 -3.44 25.59 -18.68
CA LEU A 51 -3.27 26.65 -17.70
C LEU A 51 -1.85 26.69 -17.12
N MET A 52 -1.25 25.52 -16.84
CA MET A 52 0.14 25.44 -16.39
C MET A 52 1.11 26.02 -17.41
N VAL A 53 0.95 25.67 -18.70
CA VAL A 53 1.80 26.19 -19.78
C VAL A 53 1.63 27.71 -19.91
N GLU A 54 0.40 28.21 -19.90
CA GLU A 54 0.12 29.65 -19.96
C GLU A 54 0.76 30.42 -18.80
N GLN A 55 0.58 29.95 -17.57
CA GLN A 55 1.14 30.58 -16.38
C GLN A 55 2.66 30.46 -16.28
N PHE A 56 3.22 29.35 -16.76
CA PHE A 56 4.67 29.19 -16.86
C PHE A 56 5.28 30.24 -17.80
N TRP A 57 4.68 30.46 -18.97
CA TRP A 57 5.14 31.49 -19.90
C TRP A 57 4.94 32.90 -19.35
N ALA A 58 3.90 33.12 -18.55
CA ALA A 58 3.64 34.42 -17.92
C ALA A 58 4.64 34.75 -16.80
N ASN A 59 5.12 33.77 -16.03
CA ASN A 59 6.00 33.97 -14.86
C ASN A 59 7.11 32.89 -14.77
N PRO A 60 8.03 32.82 -15.76
CA PRO A 60 9.09 31.79 -15.78
C PRO A 60 10.06 31.91 -14.60
N GLU A 61 10.19 33.09 -13.99
CA GLU A 61 11.06 33.34 -12.84
C GLU A 61 10.64 32.57 -11.59
N LYS A 62 9.33 32.33 -11.38
CA LYS A 62 8.84 31.49 -10.27
C LYS A 62 9.37 30.07 -10.41
N PHE A 63 9.27 29.49 -11.61
CA PHE A 63 9.80 28.16 -11.90
C PHE A 63 11.31 28.11 -11.69
N CYS A 64 12.06 29.08 -12.22
CA CYS A 64 13.51 29.17 -12.02
C CYS A 64 13.88 29.23 -10.53
N SER A 65 13.15 30.01 -9.73
CA SER A 65 13.41 30.14 -8.28
C SER A 65 13.18 28.84 -7.52
N ILE A 66 12.13 28.08 -7.85
CA ILE A 66 11.83 26.77 -7.25
C ILE A 66 12.92 25.76 -7.62
N ASN A 67 13.37 25.76 -8.87
CA ASN A 67 14.45 24.87 -9.33
C ASN A 67 15.81 25.25 -8.71
N ALA A 68 16.09 26.54 -8.53
CA ALA A 68 17.30 26.99 -7.84
C ALA A 68 17.31 26.51 -6.38
N GLN A 69 16.18 26.62 -5.67
CA GLN A 69 16.02 26.08 -4.31
C GLN A 69 16.22 24.56 -4.27
N TYR A 70 15.68 23.83 -5.24
CA TYR A 70 15.87 22.39 -5.36
C TYR A 70 17.33 22.01 -5.57
N ILE A 71 18.04 22.69 -6.48
CA ILE A 71 19.46 22.44 -6.74
C ILE A 71 20.30 22.72 -5.49
N GLU A 72 20.00 23.79 -4.76
CA GLU A 72 20.70 24.12 -3.52
C GLU A 72 20.47 23.03 -2.45
N LYS A 73 19.22 22.61 -2.27
CA LYS A 73 18.90 21.51 -1.34
C LYS A 73 19.49 20.17 -1.77
N LEU A 74 19.57 19.91 -3.07
CA LEU A 74 20.22 18.71 -3.62
C LEU A 74 21.73 18.71 -3.39
N ARG A 75 22.38 19.88 -3.46
CA ARG A 75 23.80 20.03 -3.11
C ARG A 75 24.01 19.78 -1.62
N GLU A 76 23.22 20.42 -0.76
CA GLU A 76 23.25 20.20 0.69
C GLU A 76 23.05 18.70 1.02
N LEU A 77 22.09 18.05 0.36
CA LEU A 77 21.82 16.63 0.49
C LEU A 77 23.03 15.78 0.12
N THR A 78 23.62 16.03 -1.04
CA THR A 78 24.76 15.26 -1.55
C THR A 78 25.97 15.42 -0.65
N THR A 79 26.22 16.63 -0.15
CA THR A 79 27.27 16.88 0.85
C THR A 79 27.01 16.11 2.14
N ASN A 80 25.80 16.15 2.68
CA ASN A 80 25.44 15.42 3.90
C ASN A 80 25.55 13.90 3.73
N ALA A 81 25.14 13.37 2.57
CA ALA A 81 25.28 11.97 2.24
C ALA A 81 26.75 11.55 2.15
N PHE A 82 27.62 12.40 1.57
CA PHE A 82 29.07 12.15 1.55
C PHE A 82 29.68 12.18 2.96
N VAL A 83 29.32 13.16 3.79
CA VAL A 83 29.75 13.25 5.21
C VAL A 83 29.36 11.99 5.98
N LYS A 84 28.14 11.50 5.76
CA LYS A 84 27.64 10.27 6.36
C LYS A 84 28.36 9.03 5.86
N PHE A 85 28.64 8.98 4.56
CA PHE A 85 29.38 7.89 3.93
C PHE A 85 30.81 7.77 4.49
N VAL A 86 31.48 8.89 4.79
CA VAL A 86 32.81 8.88 5.44
C VAL A 86 32.76 8.66 6.96
N GLY A 87 31.59 8.33 7.51
CA GLY A 87 31.41 7.92 8.92
C GLY A 87 31.16 9.06 9.90
N SER A 88 30.96 10.30 9.42
CA SER A 88 30.61 11.43 10.29
C SER A 88 29.09 11.56 10.44
N PRO A 89 28.56 11.96 11.62
CA PRO A 89 27.13 12.15 11.80
C PRO A 89 26.66 13.36 10.99
N ALA A 90 25.80 13.13 9.99
CA ALA A 90 25.11 14.17 9.24
C ALA A 90 23.66 14.25 9.69
N LYS A 91 23.13 15.47 9.83
CA LYS A 91 21.74 15.69 10.20
C LYS A 91 20.84 15.47 8.98
N ALA A 92 19.73 14.77 9.17
CA ALA A 92 18.67 14.67 8.18
C ALA A 92 18.13 16.08 7.83
N ILE A 93 18.07 16.40 6.53
CA ILE A 93 17.54 17.68 6.04
C ILE A 93 16.01 17.63 6.02
N PHE A 94 15.46 16.50 5.58
CA PHE A 94 14.04 16.22 5.53
C PHE A 94 13.68 15.07 6.49
N SER A 95 12.54 15.18 7.14
CA SER A 95 11.97 14.11 7.97
C SER A 95 10.65 13.66 7.37
N PRO A 96 10.40 12.35 7.27
CA PRO A 96 9.08 11.87 6.85
C PRO A 96 8.03 12.29 7.88
N ASP A 97 6.77 12.35 7.47
CA ASP A 97 5.65 12.48 8.41
C ASP A 97 5.69 11.30 9.40
N ASN A 98 5.52 11.57 10.70
CA ASN A 98 5.43 10.54 11.74
C ASN A 98 4.39 9.46 11.46
N ARG A 99 3.38 9.76 10.62
CA ARG A 99 2.35 8.82 10.17
C ARG A 99 2.80 7.90 9.05
N ASP A 100 3.87 8.24 8.33
CA ASP A 100 4.39 7.45 7.22
C ASP A 100 5.14 6.20 7.72
N LYS A 101 4.45 5.05 7.62
CA LYS A 101 5.01 3.77 8.08
C LYS A 101 6.08 3.20 7.15
N ARG A 102 6.27 3.75 5.94
CA ARG A 102 7.20 3.23 4.92
C ARG A 102 8.67 3.30 5.36
N PHE A 103 9.01 4.33 6.15
CA PHE A 103 10.38 4.62 6.56
C PHE A 103 10.69 4.21 8.02
N LYS A 104 9.98 3.22 8.56
CA LYS A 104 10.14 2.77 9.96
C LYS A 104 11.37 1.92 10.26
N ASP A 105 11.93 1.23 9.26
CA ASP A 105 13.13 0.40 9.47
C ASP A 105 14.34 1.29 9.77
N SER A 106 15.12 0.94 10.80
CA SER A 106 16.26 1.77 11.23
C SER A 106 17.34 1.89 10.15
N LEU A 107 17.41 0.96 9.19
CA LEU A 107 18.34 1.05 8.06
C LEU A 107 18.10 2.27 7.19
N TRP A 108 16.88 2.84 7.18
CA TRP A 108 16.60 4.10 6.49
C TRP A 108 17.35 5.29 7.10
N GLU A 109 17.82 5.19 8.33
CA GLU A 109 18.59 6.22 9.04
C GLU A 109 20.03 5.81 9.30
N GLU A 110 20.32 4.53 9.50
CA GLU A 110 21.68 4.07 9.82
C GLU A 110 22.57 3.99 8.57
N ASN A 111 22.02 3.52 7.45
CA ASN A 111 22.80 3.29 6.24
C ASN A 111 22.84 4.54 5.35
N ALA A 112 24.04 4.92 4.90
CA ALA A 112 24.23 6.12 4.07
C ALA A 112 23.49 6.05 2.72
N TYR A 113 23.40 4.87 2.09
CA TYR A 113 22.69 4.69 0.83
C TYR A 113 21.18 4.83 1.02
N PHE A 114 20.58 4.08 1.97
CA PHE A 114 19.14 4.14 2.20
C PHE A 114 18.68 5.51 2.70
N ASP A 115 19.48 6.18 3.55
CA ASP A 115 19.17 7.53 3.98
C ASP A 115 19.22 8.52 2.81
N PHE A 116 20.23 8.44 1.92
CA PHE A 116 20.26 9.28 0.72
C PHE A 116 19.03 9.06 -0.17
N VAL A 117 18.67 7.80 -0.44
CA VAL A 117 17.49 7.46 -1.27
C VAL A 117 16.20 8.02 -0.66
N LYS A 118 16.01 7.84 0.66
CA LYS A 118 14.86 8.40 1.39
C LYS A 118 14.82 9.92 1.29
N GLN A 119 15.94 10.58 1.58
CA GLN A 119 16.03 12.04 1.59
C GLN A 119 15.85 12.63 0.19
N TYR A 120 16.39 11.98 -0.85
CA TYR A 120 16.19 12.37 -2.25
C TYR A 120 14.72 12.26 -2.65
N TYR A 121 14.03 11.19 -2.22
CA TYR A 121 12.59 11.03 -2.42
C TYR A 121 11.79 12.14 -1.75
N LEU A 122 12.08 12.45 -0.47
CA LEU A 122 11.39 13.51 0.27
C LEU A 122 11.61 14.89 -0.35
N LEU A 123 12.84 15.20 -0.76
CA LEU A 123 13.18 16.43 -1.49
C LEU A 123 12.40 16.53 -2.80
N SER A 124 12.36 15.45 -3.59
CA SER A 124 11.65 15.41 -4.86
C SER A 124 10.13 15.56 -4.68
N ALA A 125 9.58 14.96 -3.62
CA ALA A 125 8.18 15.07 -3.26
C ALA A 125 7.80 16.50 -2.85
N GLU A 126 8.63 17.17 -2.03
CA GLU A 126 8.42 18.57 -1.65
C GLU A 126 8.58 19.51 -2.85
N TRP A 127 9.58 19.28 -3.70
CA TRP A 127 9.78 20.06 -4.92
C TRP A 127 8.57 19.95 -5.86
N LEU A 128 8.06 18.75 -6.09
CA LEU A 128 6.90 18.55 -6.96
C LEU A 128 5.65 19.23 -6.38
N LYS A 129 5.43 19.16 -5.06
CA LYS A 129 4.35 19.89 -4.37
C LYS A 129 4.48 21.40 -4.53
N LYS A 130 5.67 21.97 -4.26
CA LYS A 130 5.91 23.41 -4.46
C LYS A 130 5.75 23.83 -5.92
N ASN A 131 6.13 22.96 -6.85
CA ASN A 131 5.98 23.23 -8.27
C ASN A 131 4.51 23.29 -8.69
N ILE A 132 3.64 22.40 -8.18
CA ILE A 132 2.20 22.47 -8.48
C ILE A 132 1.50 23.63 -7.76
N ASP A 133 1.95 23.99 -6.56
CA ASP A 133 1.34 25.05 -5.74
C ASP A 133 1.55 26.47 -6.32
N GLN A 134 2.51 26.64 -7.24
CA GLN A 134 2.78 27.92 -7.87
C GLN A 134 1.69 28.34 -8.87
N TYR A 135 0.89 27.38 -9.36
CA TYR A 135 -0.13 27.61 -10.37
C TYR A 135 -1.46 28.02 -9.73
N GLU A 136 -2.05 29.10 -10.23
CA GLU A 136 -3.35 29.60 -9.81
C GLU A 136 -4.45 28.83 -10.55
N LEU A 137 -5.08 27.88 -9.83
CA LEU A 137 -6.15 27.03 -10.36
C LEU A 137 -7.41 27.21 -9.51
N SER A 138 -8.58 26.99 -10.12
CA SER A 138 -9.83 26.88 -9.37
C SER A 138 -9.77 25.73 -8.34
N ASP A 139 -10.53 25.82 -7.25
CA ASP A 139 -10.47 24.85 -6.14
C ASP A 139 -10.67 23.40 -6.59
N ASP A 140 -11.60 23.14 -7.52
CA ASP A 140 -11.85 21.80 -8.07
C ASP A 140 -10.65 21.25 -8.85
N LEU A 141 -10.02 22.08 -9.69
CA LEU A 141 -8.83 21.70 -10.47
C LEU A 141 -7.61 21.51 -9.56
N LYS A 142 -7.47 22.34 -8.53
CA LYS A 142 -6.37 22.24 -7.56
C LYS A 142 -6.48 20.96 -6.73
N GLN A 143 -7.67 20.60 -6.26
CA GLN A 143 -7.90 19.34 -5.54
C GLN A 143 -7.61 18.12 -6.42
N HIS A 144 -8.04 18.16 -7.69
CA HIS A 144 -7.77 17.08 -8.64
C HIS A 144 -6.27 16.93 -8.92
N LEU A 145 -5.55 18.04 -9.09
CA LEU A 145 -4.11 18.03 -9.30
C LEU A 145 -3.36 17.52 -8.06
N ASP A 146 -3.69 18.01 -6.87
CA ASP A 146 -3.07 17.55 -5.61
C ASP A 146 -3.30 16.04 -5.40
N PHE A 147 -4.51 15.55 -5.70
CA PHE A 147 -4.82 14.13 -5.69
C PHE A 147 -3.89 13.33 -6.63
N LEU A 148 -3.79 13.73 -7.90
CA LEU A 148 -2.94 13.05 -8.88
C LEU A 148 -1.46 13.12 -8.50
N THR A 149 -0.98 14.27 -8.07
CA THR A 149 0.41 14.46 -7.64
C THR A 149 0.76 13.62 -6.42
N ARG A 150 -0.13 13.52 -5.43
CA ARG A 150 0.07 12.63 -4.28
C ARG A 150 0.16 11.17 -4.72
N HIS A 151 -0.74 10.71 -5.57
CA HIS A 151 -0.69 9.36 -6.10
C HIS A 151 0.59 9.08 -6.90
N PHE A 152 1.05 10.05 -7.69
CA PHE A 152 2.32 9.96 -8.40
C PHE A 152 3.50 9.85 -7.43
N ILE A 153 3.60 10.75 -6.45
CA ILE A 153 4.64 10.73 -5.41
C ILE A 153 4.63 9.39 -4.65
N ASP A 154 3.45 8.89 -4.30
CA ASP A 154 3.33 7.64 -3.55
C ASP A 154 3.71 6.42 -4.40
N ALA A 155 3.40 6.42 -5.70
CA ALA A 155 3.79 5.36 -6.62
C ALA A 155 5.30 5.25 -6.79
N PHE A 156 6.01 6.38 -6.81
CA PHE A 156 7.47 6.44 -6.94
C PHE A 156 8.21 6.34 -5.59
N SER A 157 7.52 6.00 -4.50
CA SER A 157 8.18 5.79 -3.22
C SER A 157 9.23 4.69 -3.29
N PRO A 158 10.46 4.89 -2.77
CA PRO A 158 11.53 3.89 -2.84
C PRO A 158 11.17 2.60 -2.11
N SER A 159 10.26 2.64 -1.13
CA SER A 159 9.77 1.44 -0.45
C SER A 159 9.00 0.47 -1.36
N ASN A 160 8.50 0.95 -2.50
CA ASN A 160 7.76 0.13 -3.47
C ASN A 160 8.67 -0.74 -4.33
N PHE A 161 9.97 -0.43 -4.38
CA PHE A 161 10.93 -1.14 -5.21
C PHE A 161 11.79 -2.07 -4.36
N ALA A 162 11.83 -3.35 -4.72
CA ALA A 162 12.56 -4.38 -3.97
C ALA A 162 14.04 -4.01 -3.73
N PHE A 163 14.69 -3.44 -4.74
CA PHE A 163 16.11 -3.04 -4.68
C PHE A 163 16.39 -1.79 -3.83
N CYS A 164 15.36 -1.01 -3.50
CA CYS A 164 15.50 0.18 -2.67
C CYS A 164 14.92 -0.01 -1.27
N ASN A 165 14.31 -1.16 -0.99
CA ASN A 165 13.66 -1.44 0.28
C ASN A 165 14.58 -2.26 1.20
N PRO A 166 15.04 -1.70 2.34
CA PRO A 166 16.00 -2.37 3.22
C PRO A 166 15.45 -3.66 3.82
N LYS A 167 14.15 -3.72 4.12
CA LYS A 167 13.51 -4.92 4.67
C LYS A 167 13.48 -6.05 3.64
N VAL A 168 13.16 -5.73 2.39
CA VAL A 168 13.15 -6.71 1.30
C VAL A 168 14.55 -7.20 0.99
N LEU A 169 15.54 -6.32 0.96
CA LEU A 169 16.94 -6.71 0.75
C LEU A 169 17.46 -7.59 1.87
N ARG A 170 17.18 -7.25 3.13
CA ARG A 170 17.50 -8.08 4.29
C ARG A 170 16.89 -9.46 4.12
N GLU A 171 15.57 -9.55 3.99
CA GLU A 171 14.84 -10.83 3.83
C GLU A 171 15.37 -11.65 2.64
N THR A 172 15.65 -11.01 1.51
CA THR A 172 16.22 -11.68 0.31
C THR A 172 17.57 -12.33 0.63
N LEU A 173 18.42 -11.67 1.42
CA LEU A 173 19.70 -12.22 1.85
C LEU A 173 19.51 -13.34 2.89
N GLU A 174 18.58 -13.19 3.84
CA GLU A 174 18.31 -14.21 4.88
C GLU A 174 17.65 -15.47 4.32
N SER A 175 16.80 -15.31 3.30
CA SER A 175 16.04 -16.39 2.66
C SER A 175 16.71 -16.93 1.39
N GLY A 176 17.84 -16.37 0.96
CA GLY A 176 18.52 -16.74 -0.29
C GLY A 176 17.65 -16.53 -1.53
N GLY A 177 16.80 -15.51 -1.53
CA GLY A 177 15.88 -15.18 -2.63
C GLY A 177 14.52 -15.87 -2.60
N GLN A 178 14.26 -16.79 -1.66
CA GLN A 178 12.97 -17.49 -1.57
C GLN A 178 11.76 -16.56 -1.41
N ASN A 179 11.91 -15.44 -0.70
CA ASN A 179 10.87 -14.43 -0.55
C ASN A 179 10.41 -13.85 -1.90
N LEU A 180 11.33 -13.63 -2.84
CA LEU A 180 11.05 -13.11 -4.18
C LEU A 180 10.38 -14.17 -5.05
N VAL A 181 10.84 -15.42 -4.97
CA VAL A 181 10.19 -16.57 -5.63
C VAL A 181 8.72 -16.64 -5.21
N GLN A 182 8.46 -16.67 -3.90
CA GLN A 182 7.10 -16.75 -3.37
C GLN A 182 6.25 -15.53 -3.73
N GLY A 183 6.84 -14.33 -3.72
CA GLY A 183 6.18 -13.10 -4.12
C GLY A 183 5.74 -13.12 -5.59
N LEU A 184 6.62 -13.57 -6.49
CA LEU A 184 6.31 -13.71 -7.92
C LEU A 184 5.25 -14.77 -8.17
N GLU A 185 5.26 -15.90 -7.45
CA GLU A 185 4.18 -16.89 -7.54
C GLU A 185 2.83 -16.35 -7.13
N ASN A 186 2.78 -15.60 -6.03
CA ASN A 186 1.55 -14.95 -5.59
C ASN A 186 1.06 -13.97 -6.65
N PHE A 187 1.95 -13.16 -7.23
CA PHE A 187 1.62 -12.20 -8.27
C PHE A 187 1.14 -12.87 -9.57
N LEU A 188 1.83 -13.91 -10.04
CA LEU A 188 1.42 -14.69 -11.21
C LEU A 188 0.07 -15.37 -10.99
N ARG A 189 -0.16 -15.92 -9.78
CA ARG A 189 -1.45 -16.51 -9.42
C ARG A 189 -2.57 -15.47 -9.45
N ASP A 190 -2.31 -14.27 -8.93
CA ASP A 190 -3.31 -13.20 -8.91
C ASP A 190 -3.61 -12.72 -10.33
N ILE A 191 -2.58 -12.55 -11.16
CA ILE A 191 -2.72 -12.21 -12.59
C ILE A 191 -3.53 -13.27 -13.34
N LYS A 192 -3.18 -14.56 -13.23
CA LYS A 192 -3.88 -15.64 -13.95
C LYS A 192 -5.34 -15.78 -13.56
N ASN A 193 -5.67 -15.47 -12.30
CA ASN A 193 -7.04 -15.51 -11.79
C ASN A 193 -7.82 -14.23 -12.08
N SER A 194 -7.14 -13.13 -12.38
CA SER A 194 -7.74 -11.86 -12.74
C SER A 194 -7.89 -11.78 -14.26
N GLY A 195 -9.12 -11.62 -14.78
CA GLY A 195 -9.34 -11.47 -16.22
C GLY A 195 -8.70 -10.20 -16.78
N ASP A 196 -9.45 -9.09 -16.79
CA ASP A 196 -9.02 -7.84 -17.44
C ASP A 196 -8.46 -6.77 -16.48
N ILE A 197 -8.70 -6.91 -15.17
CA ILE A 197 -8.29 -5.95 -14.13
C ILE A 197 -7.60 -6.74 -13.03
N LEU A 198 -6.40 -6.32 -12.60
CA LEU A 198 -5.66 -6.90 -11.47
C LEU A 198 -6.55 -6.99 -10.22
N ASN A 199 -7.25 -8.12 -10.07
CA ASN A 199 -8.08 -8.42 -8.91
C ASN A 199 -7.20 -9.18 -7.93
N ILE A 200 -6.41 -8.42 -7.17
CA ILE A 200 -5.49 -8.95 -6.17
C ILE A 200 -6.32 -9.63 -5.08
N ARG A 201 -6.08 -10.92 -4.86
CA ARG A 201 -6.74 -11.67 -3.81
C ARG A 201 -6.19 -11.24 -2.46
N THR A 202 -6.97 -10.43 -1.74
CA THR A 202 -6.59 -9.95 -0.40
C THR A 202 -6.70 -11.01 0.69
N THR A 203 -7.52 -12.06 0.47
CA THR A 203 -7.73 -13.14 1.43
C THR A 203 -7.94 -14.48 0.74
N ASP A 204 -7.52 -15.55 1.39
CA ASP A 204 -7.89 -16.90 0.99
C ASP A 204 -9.38 -17.14 1.26
N LYS A 205 -10.23 -17.12 0.21
CA LYS A 205 -11.67 -17.41 0.33
C LYS A 205 -11.98 -18.85 0.78
N SER A 206 -11.05 -19.79 0.60
CA SER A 206 -11.20 -21.19 1.02
C SER A 206 -10.79 -21.42 2.47
N ALA A 207 -9.98 -20.53 3.03
CA ALA A 207 -9.57 -20.59 4.43
C ALA A 207 -10.71 -20.25 5.40
N PHE A 208 -11.78 -19.60 4.94
CA PHE A 208 -12.91 -19.19 5.77
C PHE A 208 -14.19 -19.90 5.36
N LYS A 209 -14.76 -20.63 6.32
CA LYS A 209 -16.00 -21.39 6.19
C LYS A 209 -16.98 -20.95 7.25
N LEU A 210 -18.11 -20.41 6.80
CA LEU A 210 -19.19 -19.94 7.65
C LEU A 210 -19.77 -21.11 8.47
N GLY A 211 -19.88 -20.93 9.78
CA GLY A 211 -20.33 -21.94 10.74
C GLY A 211 -19.22 -22.89 11.21
N GLU A 212 -18.08 -22.99 10.53
CA GLU A 212 -16.95 -23.84 10.97
C GLU A 212 -15.86 -23.01 11.67
N ASN A 213 -15.44 -21.90 11.06
CA ASN A 213 -14.37 -21.05 11.60
C ASN A 213 -14.68 -19.55 11.57
N ILE A 214 -15.79 -19.16 10.93
CA ILE A 214 -16.40 -17.83 11.07
C ILE A 214 -17.86 -17.98 11.49
N ALA A 215 -18.39 -17.08 12.32
CA ALA A 215 -19.77 -17.13 12.83
C ALA A 215 -20.08 -18.46 13.55
N THR A 216 -19.18 -18.84 14.45
CA THR A 216 -19.21 -20.13 15.16
C THR A 216 -19.92 -20.05 16.51
N THR A 217 -20.41 -18.87 16.92
CA THR A 217 -21.12 -18.72 18.18
C THR A 217 -22.41 -19.53 18.12
N LYS A 218 -22.58 -20.46 19.06
CA LYS A 218 -23.72 -21.37 19.07
C LYS A 218 -25.02 -20.59 19.23
N GLY A 219 -25.93 -20.79 18.31
CA GLY A 219 -27.23 -20.15 18.30
C GLY A 219 -28.20 -20.89 17.40
N LYS A 220 -29.47 -20.48 17.47
CA LYS A 220 -30.57 -21.08 16.70
C LYS A 220 -31.39 -19.98 16.05
N VAL A 221 -31.83 -20.23 14.83
CA VAL A 221 -32.81 -19.36 14.17
C VAL A 221 -34.17 -19.61 14.84
N ILE A 222 -34.72 -18.59 15.51
CA ILE A 222 -36.02 -18.68 16.21
C ILE A 222 -37.17 -18.09 15.40
N PHE A 223 -36.86 -17.29 14.38
CA PHE A 223 -37.83 -16.69 13.47
C PHE A 223 -37.19 -16.46 12.11
N GLN A 224 -37.96 -16.63 11.03
CA GLN A 224 -37.52 -16.40 9.67
C GLN A 224 -38.67 -15.89 8.80
N ASN A 225 -38.37 -14.93 7.92
CA ASN A 225 -39.23 -14.50 6.82
C ASN A 225 -38.38 -14.19 5.57
N ASP A 226 -38.98 -13.59 4.54
CA ASP A 226 -38.30 -13.29 3.27
C ASP A 226 -37.18 -12.25 3.38
N LEU A 227 -37.17 -11.45 4.47
CA LEU A 227 -36.20 -10.36 4.66
C LEU A 227 -35.09 -10.73 5.64
N MET A 228 -35.39 -11.53 6.68
CA MET A 228 -34.47 -11.76 7.78
C MET A 228 -34.60 -13.15 8.43
N GLN A 229 -33.53 -13.52 9.12
CA GLN A 229 -33.52 -14.57 10.13
C GLN A 229 -33.14 -13.95 11.48
N LEU A 230 -33.91 -14.26 12.52
CA LEU A 230 -33.61 -13.87 13.89
C LEU A 230 -32.88 -15.03 14.58
N ILE A 231 -31.63 -14.79 14.96
CA ILE A 231 -30.78 -15.77 15.65
C ILE A 231 -30.81 -15.47 17.14
N CYS A 232 -31.14 -16.48 17.94
CA CYS A 232 -31.00 -16.47 19.40
C CYS A 232 -29.79 -17.32 19.78
N TYR A 233 -28.81 -16.72 20.45
CA TYR A 233 -27.58 -17.40 20.85
C TYR A 233 -27.78 -18.20 22.14
N GLU A 234 -27.06 -19.32 22.28
CA GLU A 234 -27.19 -20.21 23.43
C GLU A 234 -26.54 -19.58 24.68
N PRO A 235 -27.30 -19.43 25.79
CA PRO A 235 -26.75 -18.86 27.01
C PRO A 235 -25.77 -19.82 27.67
N LYS A 236 -24.69 -19.29 28.26
CA LYS A 236 -23.73 -20.10 29.03
C LYS A 236 -24.15 -20.30 30.50
N ALA A 237 -24.87 -19.34 31.07
CA ALA A 237 -25.32 -19.38 32.47
C ALA A 237 -26.62 -18.57 32.66
N LYS A 238 -26.85 -18.07 33.89
CA LYS A 238 -28.00 -17.22 34.20
C LYS A 238 -27.81 -15.84 33.56
N VAL A 239 -28.72 -15.48 32.66
CA VAL A 239 -28.67 -14.25 31.87
C VAL A 239 -29.34 -13.06 32.53
N HIS A 240 -29.00 -11.87 32.04
CA HIS A 240 -29.70 -10.63 32.38
C HIS A 240 -31.17 -10.67 31.92
N LYS A 241 -32.04 -9.93 32.62
CA LYS A 241 -33.48 -9.91 32.35
C LYS A 241 -33.84 -9.21 31.02
N ILE A 242 -33.05 -8.22 30.62
CA ILE A 242 -33.28 -7.41 29.42
C ILE A 242 -32.32 -7.92 28.33
N PRO A 243 -32.83 -8.44 27.20
CA PRO A 243 -31.99 -8.95 26.13
C PRO A 243 -31.38 -7.80 25.30
N ILE A 244 -30.29 -8.10 24.59
CA ILE A 244 -29.72 -7.22 23.58
C ILE A 244 -30.21 -7.66 22.20
N LEU A 245 -30.79 -6.73 21.44
CA LEU A 245 -31.15 -6.93 20.04
C LEU A 245 -30.12 -6.23 19.15
N ILE A 246 -29.47 -7.00 18.27
CA ILE A 246 -28.47 -6.50 17.34
C ILE A 246 -29.07 -6.41 15.94
N ILE A 247 -29.02 -5.23 15.33
CA ILE A 247 -29.45 -5.00 13.94
C ILE A 247 -28.21 -4.70 13.09
N PRO A 248 -27.67 -5.66 12.33
CA PRO A 248 -26.47 -5.47 11.52
C PRO A 248 -26.76 -4.62 10.27
N PRO A 249 -25.73 -4.01 9.66
CA PRO A 249 -25.88 -3.34 8.36
C PRO A 249 -26.27 -4.34 7.27
N CYS A 250 -27.07 -3.91 6.29
CA CYS A 250 -27.53 -4.77 5.19
C CYS A 250 -26.60 -4.80 3.96
N ILE A 251 -25.60 -3.90 3.90
CA ILE A 251 -24.65 -3.82 2.78
C ILE A 251 -23.67 -5.01 2.80
N ASN A 252 -23.26 -5.44 3.99
CA ASN A 252 -22.40 -6.59 4.23
C ASN A 252 -23.12 -7.61 5.12
N LYS A 253 -22.54 -8.80 5.29
CA LYS A 253 -23.15 -9.86 6.10
C LYS A 253 -22.96 -9.63 7.60
N TYR A 254 -23.89 -10.13 8.41
CA TYR A 254 -23.94 -9.90 9.87
C TYR A 254 -22.71 -10.39 10.64
N TYR A 255 -22.03 -11.42 10.14
CA TYR A 255 -20.92 -12.08 10.84
C TYR A 255 -19.68 -11.20 11.01
N ILE A 256 -19.69 -9.95 10.52
CA ILE A 256 -18.69 -8.95 10.95
C ILE A 256 -18.70 -8.75 12.47
N LEU A 257 -19.85 -8.99 13.11
CA LEU A 257 -20.02 -8.95 14.56
C LEU A 257 -19.70 -10.30 15.24
N ASP A 258 -19.53 -11.36 14.45
CA ASP A 258 -19.28 -12.73 14.91
C ASP A 258 -18.22 -13.38 14.02
N LEU A 259 -17.03 -12.78 13.97
CA LEU A 259 -15.96 -13.24 13.10
C LEU A 259 -15.37 -14.54 13.62
N SER A 260 -14.42 -14.48 14.54
CA SER A 260 -13.77 -15.66 15.12
C SER A 260 -13.83 -15.62 16.64
N SER A 261 -13.39 -16.69 17.31
CA SER A 261 -13.45 -16.81 18.77
C SER A 261 -12.77 -15.67 19.53
N HIS A 262 -11.77 -15.01 18.96
CA HIS A 262 -11.02 -13.93 19.63
C HIS A 262 -11.50 -12.52 19.27
N ASN A 263 -12.40 -12.37 18.30
CA ASN A 263 -12.89 -11.06 17.83
C ASN A 263 -14.40 -11.06 17.50
N SER A 264 -15.16 -11.92 18.18
CA SER A 264 -16.62 -11.96 18.10
C SER A 264 -17.22 -11.12 19.23
N LEU A 265 -17.94 -10.06 18.85
CA LEU A 265 -18.76 -9.27 19.77
C LEU A 265 -19.89 -10.14 20.34
N ILE A 266 -20.48 -11.01 19.53
CA ILE A 266 -21.57 -11.88 19.94
C ILE A 266 -21.09 -12.88 21.01
N SER A 267 -19.97 -13.56 20.78
CA SER A 267 -19.38 -14.47 21.77
C SER A 267 -19.06 -13.74 23.07
N PHE A 268 -18.54 -12.52 22.98
CA PHE A 268 -18.27 -11.67 24.15
C PHE A 268 -19.55 -11.35 24.93
N LEU A 269 -20.66 -11.01 24.26
CA LEU A 269 -21.93 -10.70 24.92
C LEU A 269 -22.51 -11.94 25.62
N VAL A 270 -22.49 -13.09 24.94
CA VAL A 270 -22.93 -14.38 25.52
C VAL A 270 -22.10 -14.76 26.74
N GLU A 271 -20.80 -14.51 26.72
CA GLU A 271 -19.89 -14.73 27.86
C GLU A 271 -20.15 -13.82 29.04
N ASN A 272 -20.65 -12.61 28.78
CA ASN A 272 -21.07 -11.67 29.81
C ASN A 272 -22.55 -11.83 30.19
N ASN A 273 -23.18 -12.94 29.80
CA ASN A 273 -24.55 -13.32 30.16
C ASN A 273 -25.64 -12.39 29.62
N PHE A 274 -25.39 -11.78 28.46
CA PHE A 274 -26.38 -11.05 27.65
C PHE A 274 -27.00 -11.94 26.57
#